data_AF-A0A2D0KMB9-F1
#
_entry.id   AF-A0A2D0KMB9-F1
#
_cell.length_a   1.000
_cell.length_b   1.000
_cell.length_c   1.000
_cell.angle_alpha   90.00
_cell.angle_beta   90.00
_cell.angle_gamma   90.00
#
_symmetry.space_group_name_H-M   'P 1'
#
loop_
_entity.id
_entity.type
_entity.pdbx_description
1 polymer ?
#
loop_
_entity_poly.entity_id
_entity_poly.type
_entity_poly.pdbx_seq_one_letter_code
_entity_poly.pdbx_strand_id
1 'polypeptide(L)' 'MSDDLERLVFLERVELLSRMGGLDNLNDKDRQVALNWIWELVEQAKSEMIIIEKPLNSGSKLNLCGTGLQQI' A
#
# COMPACT_ATOMS: atom_id res chain seq x y z
N MET A 1 9.82 -1.11 -13.62
CA MET A 1 9.04 -0.20 -14.48
C MET A 1 7.54 -0.23 -14.19
N SER A 2 6.95 -1.38 -13.80
CA SER A 2 5.53 -1.48 -13.42
C SER A 2 5.19 -0.70 -12.15
N ASP A 3 6.01 -0.84 -11.10
CA ASP A 3 5.69 -0.33 -9.75
C ASP A 3 5.63 1.20 -9.64
N ASP A 4 6.45 1.92 -10.42
CA ASP A 4 6.47 3.39 -10.38
C ASP A 4 5.23 4.00 -11.05
N LEU A 5 4.79 3.39 -12.17
CA LEU A 5 3.54 3.79 -12.84
C LEU A 5 2.34 3.51 -11.93
N GLU A 6 2.32 2.36 -11.25
CA GLU A 6 1.26 1.99 -10.33
C GLU A 6 1.19 2.94 -9.12
N ARG A 7 2.34 3.33 -8.56
CA ARG A 7 2.42 4.37 -7.52
C ARG A 7 1.92 5.73 -7.98
N LEU A 8 2.26 6.15 -9.20
CA LEU A 8 1.78 7.41 -9.77
C LEU A 8 0.25 7.40 -9.94
N VAL A 9 -0.29 6.32 -10.51
CA VAL A 9 -1.75 6.15 -10.68
C VAL A 9 -2.46 6.13 -9.34
N PHE A 10 -1.89 5.51 -8.32
CA PHE A 10 -2.43 5.53 -6.96
C PHE A 10 -2.51 6.96 -6.39
N LEU A 11 -1.42 7.72 -6.48
CA LEU A 11 -1.38 9.10 -5.98
C LEU A 11 -2.37 10.00 -6.74
N GLU A 12 -2.49 9.84 -8.06
CA GLU A 12 -3.45 10.60 -8.87
C GLU A 12 -4.90 10.31 -8.48
N ARG A 13 -5.23 9.04 -8.16
CA ARG A 13 -6.56 8.67 -7.64
C ARG A 13 -6.87 9.32 -6.29
N VAL A 14 -5.90 9.35 -5.37
CA VAL A 14 -6.04 10.02 -4.07
C VAL A 14 -6.25 11.52 -4.26
N GLU A 15 -5.50 12.15 -5.16
CA GLU A 15 -5.64 13.58 -5.48
C GLU A 15 -7.04 13.88 -6.02
N LEU A 16 -7.52 13.11 -7.00
CA LEU A 16 -8.84 13.29 -7.60
C LEU A 16 -9.96 13.16 -6.56
N LEU A 17 -9.92 12.13 -5.70
CA LEU A 17 -10.89 11.96 -4.63
C LEU A 17 -10.86 13.12 -3.63
N SER A 18 -9.65 13.61 -3.29
CA SER A 18 -9.48 14.73 -2.37
C SER A 18 -10.05 16.02 -2.95
N ARG A 19 -9.84 16.27 -4.26
CA ARG A 19 -10.40 17.42 -4.97
C ARG A 19 -11.92 17.32 -5.05
N MET A 20 -12.47 16.14 -5.36
CA MET A 20 -13.91 15.93 -5.40
C MET A 20 -14.53 16.17 -4.03
N GLY A 21 -14.00 15.57 -2.96
CA GLY A 21 -14.47 15.73 -1.59
C GLY A 21 -14.26 17.12 -0.98
N GLY A 22 -13.33 17.90 -1.52
CA GLY A 22 -13.00 19.25 -1.04
C GLY A 22 -13.83 20.38 -1.64
N LEU A 23 -14.80 20.08 -2.51
CA LEU A 23 -15.62 21.12 -3.13
C LEU A 23 -16.57 21.78 -2.10
N ASP A 24 -16.69 23.10 -2.18
CA ASP A 24 -17.50 23.92 -1.26
C ASP A 24 -19.01 23.61 -1.35
N ASN A 25 -19.47 23.05 -2.46
CA ASN A 25 -20.87 22.72 -2.70
C ASN A 25 -21.29 21.33 -2.18
N LEU A 26 -20.38 20.55 -1.60
CA LEU A 26 -20.68 19.24 -1.03
C LEU A 26 -21.21 19.35 0.39
N ASN A 27 -22.20 18.52 0.71
CA ASN A 27 -22.65 18.36 2.10
C ASN A 27 -21.70 17.44 2.88
N ASP A 28 -21.86 17.39 4.20
CA ASP A 28 -20.98 16.60 5.08
C ASP A 28 -20.99 15.11 4.76
N LYS A 29 -22.11 14.57 4.26
CA LYS A 29 -22.20 13.15 3.88
C LYS A 29 -21.36 12.87 2.64
N ASP A 30 -21.39 13.74 1.64
CA ASP A 30 -20.58 13.61 0.43
C ASP A 30 -19.08 13.68 0.77
N ARG A 31 -18.70 14.58 1.70
CA ARG A 31 -17.33 14.69 2.22
C ARG A 31 -16.89 13.42 2.94
N GLN A 32 -17.75 12.86 3.79
CA GLN A 32 -17.48 11.59 4.49
C GLN A 32 -17.31 10.43 3.51
N VAL A 33 -18.13 10.36 2.47
CA VAL A 33 -17.99 9.32 1.42
C VAL A 33 -16.65 9.44 0.72
N ALA A 34 -16.23 10.65 0.33
CA ALA A 34 -14.92 10.86 -0.28
C ALA A 34 -13.76 10.45 0.66
N LEU A 35 -13.84 10.80 1.95
CA LEU A 35 -12.85 10.40 2.95
C LEU A 35 -12.81 8.88 3.14
N ASN A 36 -13.96 8.21 3.15
CA ASN A 36 -14.03 6.75 3.26
C ASN A 36 -13.37 6.06 2.06
N TRP A 37 -13.61 6.54 0.83
CA TRP A 37 -12.95 6.01 -0.36
C TRP A 37 -11.44 6.21 -0.34
N ILE A 38 -10.96 7.38 0.10
CA ILE A 38 -9.53 7.62 0.26
C ILE A 38 -8.93 6.67 1.30
N TRP A 39 -9.63 6.47 2.42
CA TRP A 39 -9.21 5.52 3.45
C TRP A 39 -9.10 4.09 2.90
N GLU A 40 -10.14 3.60 2.22
CA GLU A 40 -10.14 2.27 1.60
C GLU A 40 -8.98 2.08 0.61
N LEU A 41 -8.73 3.08 -0.24
CA LEU A 41 -7.59 3.08 -1.17
C LEU A 41 -6.25 2.99 -0.44
N VAL A 42 -6.06 3.76 0.61
CA VAL A 42 -4.82 3.75 1.40
C VAL A 42 -4.62 2.42 2.11
N GLU A 43 -5.68 1.82 2.66
CA GLU A 43 -5.59 0.50 3.29
C GLU A 43 -5.26 -0.60 2.28
N GLN A 44 -5.84 -0.55 1.08
CA GLN A 44 -5.48 -1.46 -0.01
C GLN A 44 -3.99 -1.32 -0.37
N ALA A 45 -3.51 -0.09 -0.57
CA ALA A 45 -2.11 0.17 -0.90
C ALA A 45 -1.15 -0.29 0.21
N LYS A 46 -1.53 -0.16 1.49
CA LYS A 46 -0.74 -0.72 2.60
C LYS A 46 -0.69 -2.24 2.53
N SER A 47 -1.82 -2.91 2.29
CA SER A 47 -1.87 -4.37 2.16
C SER A 47 -0.95 -4.88 1.05
N GLU A 48 -0.91 -4.16 -0.07
CA GLU A 48 -0.08 -4.50 -1.22
C GLU A 48 1.41 -4.16 -0.97
N MET A 49 1.70 -3.03 -0.30
CA MET A 49 3.07 -2.61 0.06
C MET A 49 3.69 -3.42 1.21
N ILE A 50 2.90 -3.99 2.13
CA ILE A 50 3.40 -4.83 3.25
C ILE A 50 4.01 -6.15 2.74
N ILE A 51 3.81 -6.51 1.47
CA ILE A 51 4.52 -7.64 0.83
C ILE A 51 6.00 -7.27 0.53
N ILE A 52 6.37 -5.99 0.60
CA ILE A 52 7.77 -5.56 0.51
C ILE A 52 8.44 -5.77 1.87
N GLU A 53 8.98 -6.97 2.03
CA GLU A 53 10.07 -7.33 2.93
C GLU A 53 9.84 -6.98 4.40
N LYS A 54 9.16 -7.87 5.13
CA LYS A 54 9.56 -8.07 6.53
C LYS A 54 11.02 -8.53 6.47
N PRO A 55 12.02 -7.74 6.91
CA PRO A 55 13.39 -8.22 6.92
C PRO A 55 13.40 -9.46 7.79
N LEU A 56 14.09 -10.52 7.35
CA LEU A 56 14.34 -11.66 8.23
C LEU A 56 14.95 -11.09 9.51
N ASN A 57 14.24 -11.24 10.63
CA ASN A 57 14.77 -10.81 11.91
C ASN A 57 16.12 -11.50 12.09
N SER A 58 17.17 -10.74 12.37
CA SER A 58 18.50 -11.30 12.66
C SER A 58 18.36 -12.38 13.74
N GLY A 59 18.68 -13.63 13.40
CA GLY A 59 18.45 -14.81 14.25
C GLY A 59 17.32 -15.75 13.81
N SER A 60 16.64 -15.46 12.70
CA SER A 60 15.65 -16.37 12.12
C SER A 60 16.35 -17.65 11.61
N LYS A 61 15.95 -18.80 12.16
CA LYS A 61 16.53 -20.10 11.80
C LYS A 61 15.95 -20.56 10.47
N LEU A 62 16.78 -20.57 9.43
CA LEU A 62 16.38 -21.01 8.10
C LEU A 62 16.46 -22.54 8.05
N ASN A 63 15.31 -23.22 8.01
CA ASN A 63 15.27 -24.67 7.83
C ASN A 63 15.53 -24.99 6.35
N LEU A 64 16.79 -25.21 6.01
CA LEU A 64 17.20 -25.68 4.69
C LEU A 64 16.94 -27.19 4.60
N CYS A 65 16.02 -27.63 3.74
CA CYS A 65 15.94 -29.03 3.32
C CYS A 65 16.63 -29.17 1.95
N GLY A 66 17.88 -29.65 1.97
CA GLY A 66 18.69 -29.84 0.76
C GLY A 66 20.16 -30.09 1.10
N THR A 67 20.93 -30.55 0.12
CA THR A 67 22.36 -30.90 0.26
C THR A 67 23.31 -29.71 0.22
N GLY A 68 22.80 -28.48 0.30
CA GLY A 68 23.60 -27.26 0.17
C GLY A 68 23.94 -26.62 1.51
N LEU A 69 25.25 -26.41 1.73
CA LEU A 69 25.91 -25.70 2.84
C LEU A 69 26.43 -26.59 3.98
N GLN A 70 27.46 -27.39 3.68
CA GLN A 70 28.51 -27.67 4.66
C GLN A 70 29.39 -26.41 4.77
N GLN A 71 29.33 -25.73 5.92
CA GLN A 71 30.33 -24.73 6.28
C GLN A 71 31.65 -25.43 6.61
N ILE A 72 32.72 -25.02 5.94
CA ILE A 72 34.11 -25.29 6.34
C ILE A 72 34.44 -24.36 7.50
#